data_AF-A0A931AAM1-F1
#
_entry.id   AF-A0A931AAM1-F1
#
_cell.length_a   1.000
_cell.length_b   1.000
_cell.length_c   1.000
_cell.angle_alpha   90.00
_cell.angle_beta   90.00
_cell.angle_gamma   90.00
#
_symmetry.space_group_name_H-M   'P 1'
#
loop_
_entity.id
_entity.type
_entity.pdbx_description
1 polymer ?
#
loop_
_entity_poly.entity_id
_entity_poly.type
_entity_poly.pdbx_seq_one_letter_code
_entity_poly.pdbx_strand_id
1 'polypeptide(L)' 'MYVIRLADGTLRVPQSLTSEDGRLIGNAYVEVQPGDPDYDQWLRESLTEEEAAERRRRWEAENDDLEREFLAFKARQDDT' A
#
# COMPACT_ATOMS: atom_id res chain seq x y z
N MET A 1 1.12 0.97 2.36
CA MET A 1 -0.28 0.65 1.95
C MET A 1 -1.21 1.24 3.00
N TYR A 2 -2.44 1.60 2.62
CA TYR A 2 -3.44 2.22 3.52
C TYR A 2 -4.73 1.41 3.53
N VAL A 3 -5.50 1.50 4.63
CA VAL A 3 -6.90 1.04 4.65
C VAL A 3 -7.75 2.02 3.86
N ILE A 4 -8.56 1.52 2.92
CA ILE A 4 -9.34 2.36 2.02
C ILE A 4 -10.82 2.05 2.23
N ARG A 5 -11.61 3.07 2.55
CA ARG A 5 -13.07 3.00 2.62
C ARG A 5 -13.67 3.32 1.26
N LEU A 6 -14.42 2.36 0.74
CA LEU A 6 -15.17 2.48 -0.51
C LEU A 6 -16.51 3.17 -0.29
N ALA A 7 -17.11 3.67 -1.38
CA ALA A 7 -18.40 4.36 -1.35
C ALA A 7 -19.58 3.51 -0.82
N ASP A 8 -19.50 2.18 -0.94
CA ASP A 8 -20.50 1.22 -0.44
C ASP A 8 -20.33 0.89 1.05
N GLY A 9 -19.29 1.43 1.70
CA GLY A 9 -18.95 1.15 3.09
C GLY A 9 -17.98 -0.03 3.28
N THR A 10 -17.60 -0.74 2.22
CA THR A 10 -16.58 -1.79 2.31
C THR A 10 -15.21 -1.18 2.61
N LEU A 11 -14.42 -1.84 3.47
CA LEU A 11 -13.02 -1.47 3.70
C LEU A 11 -12.09 -2.41 2.94
N ARG A 12 -11.11 -1.86 2.24
CA ARG A 12 -9.95 -2.60 1.71
C ARG A 12 -8.79 -2.46 2.67
N VAL A 13 -8.49 -3.54 3.38
CA VAL A 13 -7.41 -3.59 4.38
C VAL A 13 -6.19 -4.28 3.76
N PRO A 14 -4.99 -3.67 3.84
CA PRO A 14 -3.78 -4.31 3.34
C PRO A 14 -3.36 -5.46 4.26
N GLN A 15 -3.11 -6.64 3.69
CA GLN A 15 -2.53 -7.78 4.38
C GLN A 15 -1.26 -8.25 3.68
N SER A 16 -0.26 -8.62 4.50
CA SER A 16 0.93 -9.30 4.04
C SER A 16 0.67 -10.82 4.06
N LEU A 17 0.81 -11.45 2.91
CA LEU A 17 0.71 -12.90 2.76
C LEU A 17 2.08 -13.50 3.06
N THR A 18 2.13 -14.43 4.01
CA THR A 18 3.34 -15.17 4.38
C THR A 18 3.18 -16.64 4.04
N SER A 19 4.27 -17.29 3.62
CA SER A 19 4.34 -18.76 3.47
C SER A 19 4.24 -19.43 4.83
N GLU A 20 3.94 -20.73 4.83
CA GLU A 20 3.93 -21.54 6.06
C GLU A 20 5.25 -21.45 6.85
N ASP A 21 6.38 -21.27 6.14
CA ASP A 21 7.71 -21.04 6.74
C ASP A 21 7.97 -19.58 7.19
N GLY A 22 6.95 -18.71 7.18
CA GLY A 22 7.04 -17.31 7.60
C GLY A 22 7.66 -16.34 6.58
N ARG A 23 8.01 -16.80 5.37
CA ARG A 23 8.56 -15.94 4.31
C ARG A 23 7.46 -15.07 3.70
N LEU A 24 7.69 -13.76 3.56
CA LEU A 24 6.77 -12.87 2.85
C LEU A 24 6.63 -13.29 1.38
N ILE A 25 5.40 -13.59 0.96
CA ILE A 25 5.04 -13.93 -0.42
C ILE A 25 4.64 -12.67 -1.17
N GLY A 26 3.89 -11.78 -0.52
CA GLY A 26 3.43 -10.54 -1.14
C GLY A 26 2.48 -9.76 -0.26
N ASN A 27 1.94 -8.67 -0.81
CA ASN A 27 0.91 -7.88 -0.15
C ASN A 27 -0.35 -7.86 -1.01
N ALA A 28 -1.51 -8.00 -0.38
CA ALA A 28 -2.81 -8.00 -1.01
C ALA A 28 -3.78 -7.11 -0.23
N TYR A 29 -4.90 -6.78 -0.85
CA TYR A 29 -6.03 -6.16 -0.16
C TYR A 29 -7.08 -7.22 0.12
N VAL A 30 -7.59 -7.23 1.35
CA VAL A 30 -8.77 -8.01 1.74
C VAL A 30 -9.93 -7.07 1.98
N GLU A 31 -11.13 -7.52 1.61
CA GLU A 31 -12.36 -6.77 1.81
C GLU A 31 -12.94 -7.11 3.18
N VAL A 32 -13.26 -6.07 3.94
CA VAL A 32 -13.88 -6.17 5.27
C VAL A 32 -15.21 -5.42 5.21
N GLN A 33 -16.28 -6.14 5.54
CA GLN A 33 -17.66 -5.67 5.45
C GLN A 33 -18.12 -5.03 6.76
N PRO A 34 -19.09 -4.09 6.71
CA PRO A 34 -19.74 -3.59 7.91
C PRO A 34 -20.34 -4.76 8.72
N GLY A 35 -19.92 -4.89 9.98
CA GLY A 35 -20.33 -5.97 10.88
C GLY A 35 -19.30 -7.08 11.07
N ASP A 36 -18.21 -7.07 10.30
CA ASP A 36 -17.07 -7.96 10.54
C ASP A 36 -16.35 -7.59 11.85
N PRO A 37 -15.75 -8.59 12.55
CA PRO A 37 -14.85 -8.31 13.66
C PRO A 37 -13.73 -7.39 13.17
N ASP A 38 -13.42 -6.38 14.00
CA ASP A 38 -12.41 -5.35 13.73
C ASP A 38 -12.77 -4.30 12.65
N TYR A 39 -13.95 -4.37 12.02
CA TYR A 39 -14.39 -3.35 11.05
C TYR A 39 -14.32 -1.93 11.64
N ASP A 40 -14.84 -1.72 12.85
CA ASP A 40 -14.83 -0.41 13.51
C ASP A 40 -13.43 0.09 13.89
N GLN A 41 -12.47 -0.82 14.08
CA GLN A 41 -11.08 -0.45 14.31
C GLN A 41 -10.49 0.11 13.02
N TRP A 42 -10.61 -0.65 11.93
CA TRP A 42 -10.10 -0.25 10.62
C TRP A 42 -10.80 0.99 10.07
N LEU A 43 -12.09 1.17 10.36
CA LEU A 43 -12.86 2.33 9.91
C LEU A 43 -12.25 3.65 10.42
N ARG A 44 -11.76 3.68 11.66
CA ARG A 44 -11.16 4.90 12.25
C ARG A 44 -9.86 5.32 11.58
N GLU A 45 -9.12 4.35 11.05
CA GLU A 45 -7.83 4.57 10.39
C GLU A 45 -7.96 4.57 8.85
N SER A 46 -9.19 4.40 8.34
CA SER A 46 -9.46 4.35 6.91
C SER A 46 -9.35 5.72 6.25
N LEU A 47 -8.86 5.71 5.02
CA LEU A 47 -8.90 6.85 4.11
C LEU A 47 -10.02 6.62 3.10
N THR A 48 -10.62 7.69 2.61
CA THR A 48 -11.49 7.60 1.42
C THR A 48 -10.68 7.22 0.18
N GLU A 49 -11.38 6.75 -0.86
CA GLU A 49 -10.77 6.42 -2.15
C GLU A 49 -10.02 7.62 -2.76
N GLU A 50 -10.56 8.82 -2.62
CA GLU A 50 -9.96 10.06 -3.11
C GLU A 50 -8.65 10.37 -2.37
N GLU A 51 -8.66 10.36 -1.04
CA GLU A 51 -7.46 10.59 -0.23
C GLU A 51 -6.38 9.54 -0.49
N ALA A 52 -6.78 8.28 -0.69
CA ALA A 52 -5.85 7.20 -1.04
C ALA A 52 -5.23 7.42 -2.43
N ALA A 53 -5.98 7.92 -3.40
CA ALA A 53 -5.48 8.25 -4.74
C ALA A 53 -4.51 9.43 -4.70
N GLU A 54 -4.80 10.48 -3.92
CA GLU A 54 -3.90 11.61 -3.72
C GLU A 54 -2.56 11.18 -3.10
N ARG A 55 -2.61 10.35 -2.05
CA ARG A 55 -1.39 9.79 -1.44
C ARG A 55 -0.61 8.92 -2.41
N ARG A 56 -1.29 8.13 -3.25
CA ARG A 56 -0.64 7.32 -4.28
C ARG A 56 0.11 8.19 -5.28
N ARG A 57 -0.51 9.26 -5.80
CA ARG A 57 0.15 10.19 -6.72
C ARG A 57 1.40 10.83 -6.11
N ARG A 58 1.34 11.21 -4.83
CA ARG A 58 2.49 11.75 -4.12
C ARG A 58 3.61 10.72 -4.01
N TRP A 59 3.27 9.49 -3.64
CA TRP A 59 4.23 8.40 -3.52
C TRP A 59 4.87 8.02 -4.87
N GLU A 60 4.09 8.05 -5.96
CA GLU A 60 4.60 7.85 -7.33
C GLU A 60 5.60 8.95 -7.71
N ALA A 61 5.25 10.22 -7.47
CA ALA A 61 6.16 11.34 -7.74
C ALA A 61 7.47 11.26 -6.92
N GLU A 62 7.39 10.89 -5.64
CA GLU A 62 8.56 10.67 -4.80
C GLU A 62 9.38 9.43 -5.23
N ASN A 63 8.73 8.40 -5.78
CA ASN A 63 9.43 7.23 -6.32
C ASN A 63 10.17 7.54 -7.62
N ASP A 64 9.61 8.36 -8.50
CA ASP A 64 10.29 8.76 -9.74
C ASP A 64 11.63 9.44 -9.43
N ASP A 65 11.67 10.26 -8.39
CA ASP A 65 12.90 10.89 -7.91
C ASP A 65 13.91 9.84 -7.40
N LEU A 66 13.44 8.90 -6.58
CA LEU A 66 14.26 7.81 -6.02
C LEU A 66 14.79 6.87 -7.12
N GLU A 67 13.98 6.54 -8.11
CA GLU A 67 14.37 5.69 -9.25
C GLU A 67 15.49 6.36 -10.04
N ARG A 68 15.38 7.67 -10.31
CA ARG A 68 16.46 8.43 -10.98
C ARG A 68 17.76 8.40 -10.19
N GLU A 69 17.69 8.57 -8.87
CA GLU A 69 18.89 8.49 -8.00
C GLU A 69 19.50 7.09 -8.02
N PHE A 70 18.67 6.05 -7.96
CA PHE A 70 19.11 4.67 -8.00
C PHE A 70 19.76 4.30 -9.35
N LEU A 71 19.17 4.72 -10.47
CA LEU A 71 19.74 4.55 -11.81
C LEU A 71 21.08 5.29 -11.95
N ALA A 72 21.18 6.52 -11.43
CA ALA A 72 22.43 7.28 -11.42
C ALA A 72 23.51 6.63 -10.53
N PHE A 73 23.12 5.98 -9.44
CA PHE A 73 24.04 5.17 -8.62
C PHE A 73 24.52 3.93 -9.37
N LYS A 74 23.61 3.19 -10.01
CA LYS A 74 23.94 2.01 -10.83
C LYS A 74 24.91 2.34 -11.95
N ALA A 75 24.66 3.42 -12.69
CA ALA A 75 25.55 3.89 -13.76
C ALA A 75 26.98 4.17 -13.25
N ARG A 76 27.14 4.71 -12.04
CA ARG A 76 28.46 4.93 -11.42
C ARG A 76 29.16 3.64 -11.01
N GLN A 77 28.42 2.60 -10.63
CA GLN A 77 28.97 1.29 -10.28
C GLN A 77 29.41 0.50 -11.52
N ASP A 78 28.67 0.62 -12.62
CA ASP A 78 29.00 -0.07 -13.88
C ASP A 78 30.21 0.57 -14.63
N ASP A 79 30.61 1.79 -14.26
CA ASP A 79 31.76 2.53 -14.82
C ASP A 79 33.09 2.30 -14.06
N THR A 80 33.10 1.44 -13.03
CA THR A 80 34.27 1.07 -12.20
C THR A 80 34.70 -0.38 -12.44
#